data_AF-A0A246AQD6-F1
#
_entry.id   AF-A0A246AQD6-F1
#
_cell.length_a   1.000
_cell.length_b   1.000
_cell.length_c   1.000
_cell.angle_alpha   90.00
_cell.angle_beta   90.00
_cell.angle_gamma   90.00
#
_symmetry.space_group_name_H-M   'P 1'
#
loop_
_entity.id
_entity.type
_entity.pdbx_description
1 polymer ?
#
loop_
_entity_poly.entity_id
_entity_poly.type
_entity_poly.pdbx_seq_one_letter_code
_entity_poly.pdbx_strand_id
1 'polypeptide(L)'
;MTNRFILSAILPITFLLAPNGCQPEYVSNSRIFAEGKISSSTGANIPVKLYAEDILISETKTDAQGNFKLGGPGTTQEKTLVLNRKIISFTSSDPECKLAYDSLSIIIPAKNTAFRFPQIQLKP
;
A
#
# COMPACT_ATOMS: atom_id res chain seq x y z
N MET A 1 -28.55 76.02 23.87
CA MET A 1 -29.61 75.54 24.77
C MET A 1 -30.10 74.21 24.20
N THR A 2 -30.03 73.13 24.99
CA THR A 2 -30.69 71.81 24.84
C THR A 2 -30.43 71.01 23.54
N ASN A 3 -29.49 70.06 23.51
CA ASN A 3 -29.58 68.66 23.99
C ASN A 3 -30.69 67.83 23.32
N ARG A 4 -30.31 66.79 22.56
CA ARG A 4 -30.80 65.41 22.74
C ARG A 4 -30.14 64.44 21.77
N PHE A 5 -29.32 63.56 22.35
CA PHE A 5 -28.96 62.25 21.82
C PHE A 5 -30.24 61.43 21.53
N ILE A 6 -30.31 60.81 20.36
CA ILE A 6 -31.19 59.67 20.10
C ILE A 6 -30.30 58.55 19.58
N LEU A 7 -30.12 57.52 20.42
CA LEU A 7 -29.65 56.22 20.00
C LEU A 7 -30.65 55.66 18.98
N SER A 8 -30.17 55.23 17.82
CA SER A 8 -30.82 54.17 17.05
C SER A 8 -29.77 53.18 16.62
N ALA A 9 -29.74 52.09 17.38
CA ALA A 9 -29.04 50.87 17.05
C ALA A 9 -29.72 50.23 15.84
N ILE A 10 -29.01 50.07 14.73
CA ILE A 10 -29.34 49.07 13.71
C ILE A 10 -28.02 48.45 13.24
N LEU A 11 -27.70 47.30 13.83
CA LEU A 11 -26.73 46.34 13.30
C LEU A 11 -27.22 45.79 11.96
N PRO A 12 -26.31 45.53 11.01
CA PRO A 12 -26.40 44.29 10.27
C PRO A 12 -25.18 43.44 10.64
N ILE A 13 -25.42 42.51 11.58
CA ILE A 13 -24.55 41.35 11.84
C ILE A 13 -24.55 40.52 10.55
N THR A 14 -23.67 40.85 9.62
CA THR A 14 -23.54 40.12 8.34
C THR A 14 -22.09 40.07 7.90
N PHE A 15 -21.21 39.61 8.79
CA PHE A 15 -19.92 39.09 8.39
C PHE A 15 -19.37 38.28 9.56
N LEU A 16 -19.53 36.96 9.55
CA LEU A 16 -18.74 35.95 10.30
C LEU A 16 -19.43 34.58 10.24
N LEU A 17 -19.78 34.13 9.03
CA LEU A 17 -19.99 32.70 8.76
C LEU A 17 -19.02 32.31 7.66
N ALA A 18 -17.72 32.39 7.95
CA ALA A 18 -16.76 31.60 7.21
C ALA A 18 -17.05 30.14 7.58
N PRO A 19 -17.42 29.26 6.63
CA PRO A 19 -17.41 27.85 6.91
C PRO A 19 -15.94 27.46 7.07
N ASN A 20 -15.45 27.45 8.31
CA ASN A 20 -14.32 26.61 8.68
C ASN A 20 -14.79 25.16 8.65
N GLY A 21 -15.22 24.71 7.46
CA GLY A 21 -15.32 23.31 7.16
C GLY A 21 -13.89 22.81 7.15
N CYS A 22 -13.50 22.12 8.23
CA CYS A 22 -12.34 21.25 8.19
C CYS A 22 -12.64 20.20 7.12
N GLN A 23 -12.30 20.49 5.86
CA GLN A 23 -12.30 19.45 4.85
C GLN A 23 -11.23 18.48 5.31
N PRO A 24 -11.55 17.19 5.56
CA PRO A 24 -10.51 16.22 5.81
C PRO A 24 -9.58 16.31 4.61
N GLU A 25 -8.34 16.74 4.85
CA GLU A 25 -7.32 16.77 3.82
C GLU A 25 -7.28 15.35 3.27
N TYR A 26 -7.66 15.18 2.01
CA TYR A 26 -7.67 13.88 1.37
C TYR A 26 -6.21 13.47 1.22
N VAL A 27 -5.69 12.80 2.24
CA VAL A 27 -4.37 12.18 2.16
C VAL A 27 -4.55 10.99 1.23
N SER A 28 -4.03 11.12 0.01
CA SER A 28 -3.90 10.00 -0.93
C SER A 28 -3.00 8.94 -0.29
N ASN A 29 -3.60 8.00 0.43
CA ASN A 29 -2.91 6.88 1.04
C ASN A 29 -2.66 5.84 -0.04
N SER A 30 -1.73 6.10 -0.95
CA SER A 30 -1.25 5.08 -1.87
C SER A 30 -0.82 3.87 -1.05
N ARG A 31 -1.27 2.68 -1.45
CA ARG A 31 -0.96 1.41 -0.78
C ARG A 31 -0.44 0.45 -1.82
N ILE A 32 0.54 -0.35 -1.44
CA ILE A 32 0.89 -1.56 -2.18
C ILE A 32 0.25 -2.76 -1.51
N PHE A 33 -0.18 -3.72 -2.33
CA PHE A 33 -0.71 -5.00 -1.91
C PHE A 33 -0.15 -6.11 -2.80
N ALA A 34 0.31 -7.19 -2.18
CA ALA A 34 0.73 -8.40 -2.84
C ALA A 34 0.06 -9.61 -2.17
N GLU A 35 -0.47 -10.51 -2.98
CA GLU A 35 -0.97 -11.81 -2.51
C GLU A 35 -0.50 -12.93 -3.43
N GLY A 36 -0.41 -14.14 -2.90
CA GLY A 36 -0.05 -15.28 -3.72
C GLY A 36 -0.08 -16.60 -2.98
N LYS A 37 0.29 -17.66 -3.69
CA LYS A 37 0.26 -19.03 -3.19
C LYS A 37 1.50 -19.82 -3.60
N ILE A 38 2.12 -20.48 -2.63
CA ILE A 38 3.26 -21.38 -2.84
C ILE A 38 2.75 -22.78 -3.15
N SER A 39 3.11 -23.29 -4.33
CA SER A 39 2.75 -24.63 -4.81
C SER A 39 3.75 -25.68 -4.32
N SER A 40 3.68 -26.02 -3.03
CA SER A 40 4.41 -27.18 -2.50
C SER A 40 3.78 -27.67 -1.20
N SER A 41 4.02 -28.94 -0.87
CA SER A 41 3.69 -29.51 0.46
C SER A 41 4.49 -28.85 1.59
N THR A 42 5.60 -28.17 1.29
CA THR A 42 6.42 -27.40 2.23
C THR A 42 6.10 -25.89 2.18
N GLY A 43 4.94 -25.53 1.63
CA GLY A 43 4.54 -24.15 1.38
C GLY A 43 4.17 -23.35 2.63
N ALA A 44 4.01 -23.98 3.80
CA ALA A 44 3.60 -23.33 5.04
C ALA A 44 4.75 -22.66 5.80
N ASN A 45 4.44 -21.61 6.56
CA ASN A 45 5.38 -20.88 7.42
C ASN A 45 6.61 -20.30 6.69
N ILE A 46 6.51 -20.07 5.38
CA ILE A 46 7.58 -19.45 4.59
C ILE A 46 7.53 -17.94 4.82
N PRO A 47 8.63 -17.31 5.26
CA PRO A 47 8.71 -15.86 5.37
C PRO A 47 8.57 -15.21 4.00
N VAL A 48 7.70 -14.22 3.89
CA VAL A 48 7.50 -13.42 2.68
C VAL A 48 7.68 -11.96 3.05
N LYS A 49 8.58 -11.27 2.37
CA LYS A 49 8.91 -9.86 2.64
C LYS A 49 8.74 -9.03 1.38
N LEU A 50 8.23 -7.83 1.54
CA LEU A 50 8.11 -6.85 0.47
C LEU A 50 9.04 -5.68 0.76
N TYR A 51 9.94 -5.40 -0.16
CA TYR A 51 10.88 -4.28 -0.11
C TYR A 51 10.59 -3.27 -1.21
N ALA A 52 10.94 -2.01 -0.99
CA ALA A 52 11.28 -1.07 -2.05
C ALA A 52 12.70 -0.58 -1.78
N GLU A 53 13.59 -0.75 -2.76
CA GLU A 53 15.03 -0.62 -2.55
C GLU A 53 15.46 -1.46 -1.33
N ASP A 54 16.11 -0.85 -0.33
CA ASP A 54 16.55 -1.51 0.90
C ASP A 54 15.55 -1.36 2.08
N ILE A 55 14.38 -0.75 1.83
CA ILE A 55 13.39 -0.47 2.87
C ILE A 55 12.36 -1.59 2.93
N LEU A 56 12.25 -2.24 4.09
CA LEU A 56 11.18 -3.21 4.35
C LEU A 56 9.84 -2.48 4.46
N ILE A 57 8.91 -2.80 3.54
CA ILE A 57 7.54 -2.27 3.54
C ILE A 57 6.67 -3.09 4.48
N SER A 58 6.72 -4.41 4.34
CA SER A 58 5.85 -5.33 5.06
C SER A 58 6.43 -6.74 5.03
N GLU A 59 6.09 -7.54 6.04
CA GLU A 59 6.44 -8.95 6.11
C GLU A 59 5.27 -9.79 6.62
N THR A 60 5.23 -11.04 6.19
CA THR A 60 4.26 -12.04 6.63
C THR A 60 4.86 -13.44 6.54
N LYS A 61 4.08 -14.44 6.93
CA LYS A 61 4.36 -15.86 6.69
C LYS A 61 3.21 -16.49 5.93
N THR A 62 3.51 -17.48 5.10
CA THR A 62 2.45 -18.26 4.47
C THR A 62 1.65 -19.08 5.48
N ASP A 63 0.35 -19.21 5.23
CA ASP A 63 -0.53 -20.09 6.00
C ASP A 63 -0.27 -21.58 5.72
N ALA A 64 -1.03 -22.46 6.38
CA ALA A 64 -0.93 -23.91 6.21
C ALA A 64 -1.20 -24.39 4.76
N GLN A 65 -1.85 -23.57 3.94
CA GLN A 65 -2.17 -23.85 2.54
C GLN A 65 -1.19 -23.15 1.57
N GLY A 66 -0.15 -22.49 2.11
CA GLY A 66 0.86 -21.79 1.33
C GLY A 66 0.43 -20.41 0.83
N ASN A 67 -0.70 -19.86 1.27
CA ASN A 67 -1.15 -18.54 0.86
C ASN A 67 -0.48 -17.45 1.69
N PHE A 68 -0.21 -16.30 1.08
CA PHE A 68 0.21 -15.09 1.77
C PHE A 68 -0.54 -13.88 1.24
N LYS A 69 -0.65 -12.86 2.11
CA LYS A 69 -1.12 -11.52 1.78
C LYS A 69 -0.30 -10.53 2.59
N LEU A 70 0.21 -9.49 1.94
CA LEU A 70 0.90 -8.40 2.60
C LEU A 70 0.64 -7.09 1.86
N GLY A 71 0.63 -6.00 2.62
CA GLY A 71 0.45 -4.67 2.07
C GLY A 71 1.07 -3.65 3.01
N GLY A 72 1.28 -2.45 2.47
CA GLY A 72 1.92 -1.37 3.20
C GLY A 72 1.85 -0.05 2.45
N PRO A 73 2.61 0.95 2.89
CA PRO A 73 2.71 2.24 2.20
C PRO A 73 3.05 2.06 0.73
N GLY A 74 2.34 2.78 -0.14
CA GLY A 74 2.61 2.79 -1.57
C GLY A 74 3.94 3.48 -1.86
N THR A 75 4.56 3.09 -2.97
CA THR A 75 5.82 3.67 -3.44
C THR A 75 5.84 3.69 -4.97
N THR A 76 6.48 4.70 -5.52
CA THR A 76 6.74 4.86 -6.96
C THR A 76 7.98 4.11 -7.42
N GLN A 77 8.74 3.51 -6.50
CA GLN A 77 9.93 2.71 -6.82
C GLN A 77 9.57 1.29 -7.28
N GLU A 78 10.54 0.59 -7.85
CA GLU A 78 10.46 -0.86 -8.03
C GLU A 78 10.38 -1.55 -6.65
N LYS A 79 9.70 -2.69 -6.58
CA LYS A 79 9.56 -3.46 -5.36
C LYS A 79 10.11 -4.86 -5.53
N THR A 80 10.46 -5.48 -4.43
CA THR A 80 11.01 -6.84 -4.42
C THR A 80 10.25 -7.70 -3.43
N LEU A 81 9.62 -8.76 -3.93
CA LEU A 81 8.98 -9.79 -3.12
C LEU A 81 9.99 -10.91 -2.84
N VAL A 82 10.49 -10.97 -1.61
CA VAL A 82 11.53 -11.91 -1.19
C VAL A 82 10.91 -13.10 -0.47
N LEU A 83 11.25 -14.31 -0.90
CA LEU A 83 10.87 -15.57 -0.25
C LEU A 83 12.05 -16.29 0.43
N ASN A 84 13.29 -15.83 0.17
CA ASN A 84 14.55 -16.42 0.65
C ASN A 84 14.64 -17.95 0.44
N ARG A 85 13.96 -18.44 -0.60
CA ARG A 85 14.00 -19.80 -1.11
C ARG A 85 14.10 -19.72 -2.62
N LYS A 86 14.81 -20.68 -3.24
CA LYS A 86 14.99 -20.69 -4.69
C LYS A 86 13.62 -20.86 -5.38
N ILE A 87 13.23 -19.84 -6.14
CA ILE A 87 12.03 -19.83 -6.97
C ILE A 87 12.37 -20.46 -8.31
N ILE A 88 11.61 -21.48 -8.71
CA ILE A 88 11.73 -22.16 -10.00
C ILE A 88 10.92 -21.42 -11.05
N SER A 89 9.67 -21.09 -10.72
CA SER A 89 8.74 -20.43 -11.61
C SER A 89 7.65 -19.69 -10.81
N PHE A 90 6.99 -18.73 -11.44
CA PHE A 90 5.79 -18.10 -10.90
C PHE A 90 4.85 -17.64 -12.02
N THR A 91 3.59 -17.41 -11.67
CA THR A 91 2.62 -16.67 -12.48
C THR A 91 2.26 -15.37 -11.78
N SER A 92 1.93 -14.32 -12.55
CA SER A 92 1.55 -13.02 -12.01
C SER A 92 0.38 -12.42 -12.76
N SER A 93 -0.40 -11.58 -12.08
CA SER A 93 -1.38 -10.69 -12.71
C SER A 93 -0.72 -9.60 -13.56
N ASP A 94 0.56 -9.30 -13.33
CA ASP A 94 1.32 -8.32 -14.12
C ASP A 94 2.46 -9.02 -14.88
N PRO A 95 2.44 -8.99 -16.23
CA PRO A 95 3.43 -9.69 -17.06
C PRO A 95 4.85 -9.09 -16.99
N GLU A 96 5.01 -7.89 -16.42
CA GLU A 96 6.32 -7.27 -16.24
C GLU A 96 7.02 -7.68 -14.93
N CYS A 97 6.35 -8.46 -14.08
CA CYS A 97 7.02 -9.08 -12.95
C CYS A 97 8.11 -10.05 -13.44
N LYS A 98 9.30 -9.98 -12.85
CA LYS A 98 10.47 -10.76 -13.30
C LYS A 98 11.09 -11.51 -12.14
N LEU A 99 11.66 -12.67 -12.44
CA LEU A 99 12.49 -13.39 -11.48
C LEU A 99 13.82 -12.63 -11.31
N ALA A 100 14.24 -12.37 -10.07
CA ALA A 100 15.57 -11.82 -9.82
C ALA A 100 16.67 -12.81 -10.24
N TYR A 101 17.88 -12.30 -10.51
CA TYR A 101 19.00 -13.11 -10.99
C TYR A 101 19.38 -14.26 -10.03
N ASP A 102 19.36 -14.01 -8.72
CA ASP A 102 19.60 -15.02 -7.68
C ASP A 102 18.44 -16.04 -7.54
N SER A 103 17.29 -15.73 -8.14
CA SER A 103 16.02 -16.44 -8.03
C SER A 103 15.51 -16.61 -6.60
N LEU A 104 15.87 -15.71 -5.68
CA LEU A 104 15.36 -15.69 -4.30
C LEU A 104 14.20 -14.71 -4.12
N SER A 105 13.93 -13.91 -5.15
CA SER A 105 12.92 -12.88 -5.14
C SER A 105 12.27 -12.66 -6.51
N ILE A 106 11.11 -12.01 -6.48
CA ILE A 106 10.38 -11.54 -7.66
C ILE A 106 10.44 -10.01 -7.67
N ILE A 107 10.93 -9.46 -8.78
CA ILE A 107 10.96 -8.03 -9.07
C ILE A 107 9.57 -7.61 -9.54
N ILE A 108 9.03 -6.59 -8.89
CA ILE A 108 7.70 -6.02 -9.11
C ILE A 108 7.87 -4.60 -9.67
N PRO A 109 7.37 -4.31 -10.87
CA PRO A 109 7.61 -3.04 -11.53
C PRO A 109 7.00 -1.85 -10.78
N ALA A 110 7.53 -0.66 -11.04
CA ALA A 110 7.10 0.63 -10.50
C ALA A 110 5.75 1.14 -11.05
N LYS A 111 4.77 0.25 -11.20
CA LYS A 111 3.40 0.54 -11.67
C LYS A 111 2.42 -0.23 -10.80
N ASN A 112 1.12 0.05 -10.92
CA ASN A 112 0.07 -0.65 -10.17
C ASN A 112 0.26 -0.61 -8.65
N THR A 113 -0.79 -0.99 -7.94
CA THR A 113 -0.82 -1.02 -6.47
C THR A 113 -1.19 -2.39 -5.92
N ALA A 114 -1.62 -3.31 -6.79
CA ALA A 114 -2.06 -4.65 -6.42
C ALA A 114 -1.44 -5.69 -7.35
N PHE A 115 -0.80 -6.70 -6.75
CA PHE A 115 -0.14 -7.77 -7.46
C PHE A 115 -0.60 -9.13 -6.94
N ARG A 116 -0.99 -10.02 -7.84
CA ARG A 116 -1.38 -11.38 -7.53
C ARG A 116 -0.37 -12.34 -8.11
N PHE A 117 0.04 -13.31 -7.32
CA PHE A 117 0.89 -14.43 -7.73
C PHE A 117 0.12 -15.74 -7.53
N PRO A 118 -0.76 -16.13 -8.47
CA PRO A 118 -1.62 -17.31 -8.32
C PRO A 118 -0.84 -18.60 -8.03
N GLN A 119 0.39 -18.67 -8.54
CA GLN A 119 1.25 -19.82 -8.37
C GLN A 119 2.71 -19.38 -8.24
N ILE A 120 3.38 -19.79 -7.17
CA ILE A 120 4.85 -19.69 -7.01
C ILE A 120 5.38 -21.09 -6.72
N GLN A 121 6.28 -21.58 -7.56
CA GLN A 121 6.96 -22.87 -7.37
C GLN A 121 8.34 -22.64 -6.78
N LEU A 122 8.58 -23.25 -5.63
CA LEU A 122 9.88 -23.22 -4.97
C LEU A 122 10.62 -24.54 -5.18
N LYS A 123 11.95 -24.48 -5.14
CA LYS A 123 12.78 -25.67 -5.07
C LYS A 123 12.50 -26.40 -3.75
N PRO A 124 12.30 -27.75 -3.80
CA PRO A 124 12.03 -28.56 -2.62
C PRO A 124 12.96 -28.29 -1.45
#